data_AF-A0A924AWQ5-F1
#
_entry.id   AF-A0A924AWQ5-F1
#
_cell.length_a   1.000
_cell.length_b   1.000
_cell.length_c   1.000
_cell.angle_alpha   90.00
_cell.angle_beta   90.00
_cell.angle_gamma   90.00
#
_symmetry.space_group_name_H-M   'P 1'
#
loop_
_entity.id
_entity.type
_entity.pdbx_description
1 polymer ?
#
loop_
_entity_poly.entity_id
_entity_poly.type
_entity_poly.pdbx_seq_one_letter_code
_entity_poly.pdbx_strand_id
1 'polypeptide(L)'
;MPSLPTHPVASGRFEQPGHPPATVTEFRGVRFLHLGTSWVQGAMRLDKPDAIELEYIEMMMMWLLFCPQPRHVVQLGLGSAALTKFCYRRLPGARVTAIELNPNVIAICRDLFELPPDDARLRVREMNALEFVLDAANHGRVDVLQVDLYDQDARGPALDSAEFYQGCFDCLSKDGIMTTNVFGDIANYDKNLQAIEQVFDAVVWLPEVHDANIVVLAFKHAPQIDFSVLYERAAAIKRAMNLPAKGWVTGLKEWMQDQQA
;
A
#
# COMPACT_ATOMS: atom_id res chain seq x y z
N MET A 1 13.74 -29.24 7.42
CA MET A 1 13.32 -27.99 8.10
C MET A 1 14.24 -27.75 9.28
N PRO A 2 14.96 -26.62 9.35
CA PRO A 2 15.56 -26.16 10.60
C PRO A 2 14.71 -25.03 11.20
N SER A 3 14.41 -25.20 12.49
CA SER A 3 13.67 -24.31 13.38
C SER A 3 14.18 -22.86 13.34
N LEU A 4 13.27 -21.90 13.13
CA LEU A 4 13.47 -20.48 13.47
C LEU A 4 13.48 -20.34 15.01
N PRO A 5 14.56 -19.85 15.65
CA PRO A 5 14.50 -19.46 17.04
C PRO A 5 14.51 -17.93 17.11
N THR A 6 13.38 -17.35 17.47
CA THR A 6 13.25 -16.33 18.52
C THR A 6 11.75 -16.14 18.73
N HIS A 7 11.28 -16.38 19.95
CA HIS A 7 9.92 -16.04 20.32
C HIS A 7 9.71 -14.54 20.09
N PRO A 8 8.54 -14.11 19.57
CA PRO A 8 8.24 -12.69 19.44
C PRO A 8 8.46 -12.03 20.81
N VAL A 9 9.30 -11.01 20.86
CA VAL A 9 9.51 -10.23 22.09
C VAL A 9 8.25 -9.39 22.28
N ALA A 10 7.26 -9.97 22.97
CA ALA A 10 6.11 -9.26 23.48
C ALA A 10 6.58 -8.35 24.62
N SER A 11 6.99 -7.13 24.28
CA SER A 11 7.01 -6.06 25.27
C SER A 11 5.57 -5.58 25.40
N GLY A 12 4.99 -5.56 26.61
CA GLY A 12 3.61 -5.08 26.85
C GLY A 12 3.33 -3.65 26.36
N ARG A 13 4.35 -2.95 25.83
CA ARG A 13 4.29 -1.67 25.13
C ARG A 13 3.48 -1.71 23.82
N PHE A 14 3.39 -2.86 23.14
CA PHE A 14 2.72 -3.01 21.84
C PHE A 14 1.47 -3.90 21.91
N GLU A 15 0.82 -3.92 23.08
CA GLU A 15 -0.31 -4.81 23.37
C GLU A 15 -1.46 -4.05 24.05
N GLN A 16 -1.76 -2.84 23.58
CA GLN A 16 -2.89 -2.07 24.09
C GLN A 16 -4.22 -2.83 23.94
N PRO A 17 -5.09 -2.83 24.97
CA PRO A 17 -6.36 -3.54 24.93
C PRO A 17 -7.26 -3.10 23.78
N GLY A 18 -8.07 -4.03 23.25
CA GLY A 18 -9.04 -3.76 22.18
C GLY A 18 -8.48 -3.89 20.77
N HIS A 19 -7.16 -4.09 20.61
CA HIS A 19 -6.51 -4.32 19.33
C HIS A 19 -5.55 -5.51 19.39
N PRO A 20 -5.26 -6.17 18.25
CA PRO A 20 -4.25 -7.23 18.19
C PRO A 20 -2.87 -6.69 18.60
N PRO A 21 -2.06 -7.48 19.32
CA PRO A 21 -0.71 -7.09 19.69
C PRO A 21 0.19 -7.05 18.45
N ALA A 22 1.07 -6.06 18.39
CA ALA A 22 2.08 -5.97 17.36
C ALA A 22 3.40 -6.57 17.86
N THR A 23 3.96 -7.51 17.10
CA THR A 23 5.21 -8.18 17.45
C THR A 23 6.16 -8.24 16.26
N VAL A 24 7.44 -8.54 16.53
CA VAL A 24 8.46 -8.69 15.49
C VAL A 24 9.21 -10.00 15.60
N THR A 25 9.62 -10.50 14.44
CA THR A 25 10.69 -11.50 14.33
C THR A 25 11.80 -10.97 13.44
N GLU A 26 13.02 -11.47 13.61
CA GLU A 26 14.15 -11.10 12.76
C GLU A 26 14.80 -12.33 12.15
N PHE A 27 15.01 -12.28 10.84
CA PHE A 27 15.70 -13.35 10.12
C PHE A 27 16.52 -12.77 8.96
N ARG A 28 17.80 -13.17 8.87
CA ARG A 28 18.73 -12.74 7.80
C ARG A 28 18.77 -11.22 7.56
N GLY A 29 18.75 -10.44 8.64
CA GLY A 29 18.81 -8.98 8.59
C GLY A 29 17.52 -8.29 8.15
N VAL A 30 16.41 -9.02 8.12
CA VAL A 30 15.06 -8.49 7.87
C VAL A 30 14.24 -8.62 9.15
N ARG A 31 13.55 -7.53 9.51
CA ARG A 31 12.59 -7.47 10.59
C ARG A 31 11.18 -7.60 10.01
N PHE A 32 10.42 -8.56 10.50
CA PHE A 32 9.05 -8.84 10.07
C PHE A 32 8.07 -8.36 11.13
N LEU A 33 7.00 -7.71 10.70
CA LEU A 33 5.89 -7.30 11.55
C LEU A 33 4.82 -8.40 11.57
N HIS A 34 4.26 -8.66 12.75
CA HIS A 34 3.17 -9.61 12.96
C HIS A 34 2.06 -8.99 13.82
N LEU A 35 0.81 -9.42 13.62
CA LEU A 35 -0.36 -8.94 14.34
C LEU A 35 -1.16 -10.08 14.94
N GLY A 36 -0.93 -10.39 16.22
CA GLY A 36 -1.63 -11.46 16.95
C GLY A 36 -1.47 -12.89 16.39
N THR A 37 -0.85 -13.06 15.23
CA THR A 37 -0.67 -14.32 14.50
C THR A 37 0.76 -14.44 13.96
N SER A 38 1.11 -15.59 13.36
CA SER A 38 2.42 -15.78 12.72
C SER A 38 2.52 -15.17 11.31
N TRP A 39 1.43 -14.63 10.77
CA TRP A 39 1.40 -14.07 9.43
C TRP A 39 2.26 -12.80 9.35
N VAL A 40 2.99 -12.66 8.24
CA VAL A 40 3.81 -11.47 7.99
C VAL A 40 2.90 -10.36 7.47
N GLN A 41 2.88 -9.25 8.18
CA GLN A 41 2.09 -8.04 7.87
C GLN A 41 2.95 -6.93 7.26
N GLY A 42 4.26 -7.17 7.12
CA GLY A 42 5.21 -6.21 6.58
C GLY A 42 6.64 -6.60 6.92
N ALA A 43 7.60 -6.01 6.22
CA ALA A 43 9.01 -6.29 6.42
C ALA A 43 9.86 -5.04 6.22
N MET A 44 10.98 -4.98 6.93
CA MET A 44 11.99 -3.94 6.78
C MET A 44 13.38 -4.54 6.91
N ARG A 45 14.24 -4.24 5.95
CA ARG A 45 15.65 -4.59 6.03
C ARG A 45 16.40 -3.65 6.97
N LEU A 46 17.14 -4.22 7.92
CA LEU A 46 17.82 -3.45 8.97
C LEU A 46 18.90 -2.51 8.43
N ASP A 47 19.63 -2.92 7.38
CA ASP A 47 20.69 -2.10 6.77
C ASP A 47 20.18 -1.10 5.71
N LYS A 48 18.90 -1.21 5.31
CA LYS A 48 18.23 -0.39 4.29
C LYS A 48 16.78 -0.10 4.69
N PRO A 49 16.54 0.60 5.82
CA PRO A 49 15.20 0.73 6.39
C PRO A 49 14.21 1.57 5.55
N ASP A 50 14.73 2.39 4.63
CA ASP A 50 13.95 3.20 3.69
C ASP A 50 13.70 2.49 2.34
N ALA A 51 14.25 1.29 2.12
CA ALA A 51 13.95 0.49 0.93
C ALA A 51 12.70 -0.36 1.18
N ILE A 52 11.93 -0.59 0.11
CA ILE A 52 10.81 -1.54 0.15
C ILE A 52 11.40 -2.96 0.05
N GLU A 53 11.01 -3.84 0.99
CA GLU A 53 11.51 -5.22 1.04
C GLU A 53 10.58 -6.22 0.35
N LEU A 54 9.26 -5.95 0.30
CA LEU A 54 8.27 -6.88 -0.25
C LEU A 54 7.87 -6.49 -1.68
N GLU A 55 7.81 -7.47 -2.58
CA GLU A 55 7.57 -7.25 -4.02
C GLU A 55 6.20 -6.60 -4.30
N TYR A 56 5.14 -7.07 -3.65
CA TYR A 56 3.81 -6.48 -3.83
C TYR A 56 3.76 -5.02 -3.38
N ILE A 57 4.52 -4.65 -2.33
CA ILE A 57 4.64 -3.26 -1.88
C ILE A 57 5.38 -2.41 -2.91
N GLU A 58 6.37 -2.97 -3.63
CA GLU A 58 7.00 -2.27 -4.75
C GLU A 58 5.98 -2.04 -5.87
N MET A 59 5.15 -3.04 -6.19
CA MET A 59 4.10 -2.89 -7.20
C MET A 59 3.03 -1.88 -6.81
N MET A 60 2.71 -1.73 -5.53
CA MET A 60 1.82 -0.66 -5.05
C MET A 60 2.36 0.74 -5.35
N MET A 61 3.61 0.89 -5.79
CA MET A 61 4.19 2.15 -6.28
C MET A 61 4.04 2.34 -7.80
N MET A 62 3.36 1.44 -8.52
CA MET A 62 3.16 1.51 -9.97
C MET A 62 2.45 2.79 -10.42
N TRP A 63 1.67 3.43 -9.54
CA TRP A 63 1.08 4.75 -9.80
C TRP A 63 2.10 5.83 -10.15
N LEU A 64 3.38 5.69 -9.79
CA LEU A 64 4.46 6.62 -10.15
C LEU A 64 4.63 6.75 -11.68
N LEU A 65 4.21 5.74 -12.44
CA LEU A 65 4.19 5.79 -13.90
C LEU A 65 3.21 6.85 -14.45
N PHE A 66 2.21 7.23 -13.66
CA PHE A 66 1.10 8.09 -14.09
C PHE A 66 1.07 9.42 -13.33
N CYS A 67 1.46 9.44 -12.06
CA CYS A 67 1.53 10.63 -11.22
C CYS A 67 2.96 10.84 -10.68
N PRO A 68 3.87 11.46 -11.46
CA PRO A 68 5.28 11.58 -11.06
C PRO A 68 5.54 12.64 -9.99
N GLN A 69 4.60 13.57 -9.76
CA GLN A 69 4.74 14.69 -8.82
C GLN A 69 3.47 14.87 -7.97
N PRO A 70 3.09 13.87 -7.14
CA PRO A 70 1.93 14.01 -6.28
C PRO A 70 2.17 15.10 -5.24
N ARG A 71 1.14 15.87 -4.90
CA ARG A 71 1.17 16.82 -3.77
C ARG A 71 0.69 16.18 -2.48
N HIS A 72 -0.18 15.17 -2.57
CA HIS A 72 -0.68 14.47 -1.40
C HIS A 72 -0.89 12.97 -1.68
N VAL A 73 -0.16 12.15 -0.93
CA VAL A 73 -0.28 10.68 -0.91
C VAL A 73 -0.92 10.28 0.41
N VAL A 74 -1.96 9.45 0.36
CA VAL A 74 -2.60 8.86 1.53
C VAL A 74 -2.45 7.36 1.50
N GLN A 75 -2.10 6.76 2.63
CA GLN A 75 -2.08 5.32 2.83
C GLN A 75 -3.15 4.93 3.87
N LEU A 76 -4.04 4.01 3.50
CA LEU A 76 -4.99 3.37 4.41
C LEU A 76 -4.40 2.01 4.82
N GLY A 77 -4.09 1.88 6.11
CA GLY A 77 -3.28 0.79 6.68
C GLY A 77 -1.80 1.15 6.69
N LEU A 78 -1.14 1.15 7.86
CA LEU A 78 0.26 1.55 7.97
C LEU A 78 1.22 0.39 7.64
N GLY A 79 0.86 -0.83 8.04
CA GLY A 79 1.72 -2.01 7.95
C GLY A 79 3.06 -1.77 8.67
N SER A 80 4.17 -2.18 8.04
CA SER A 80 5.55 -1.86 8.51
C SER A 80 6.02 -0.42 8.19
N ALA A 81 5.08 0.47 7.83
CA ALA A 81 5.32 1.82 7.34
C ALA A 81 6.19 1.92 6.07
N ALA A 82 6.34 0.82 5.31
CA ALA A 82 7.21 0.78 4.13
C ALA A 82 6.82 1.83 3.08
N LEU A 83 5.58 1.81 2.61
CA LEU A 83 5.05 2.80 1.65
C LEU A 83 5.12 4.23 2.22
N THR A 84 4.63 4.43 3.44
CA THR A 84 4.63 5.75 4.11
C THR A 84 6.04 6.35 4.18
N LYS A 85 7.03 5.61 4.69
CA LYS A 85 8.42 6.07 4.76
C LYS A 85 9.00 6.31 3.38
N PHE A 86 8.78 5.37 2.45
CA PHE A 86 9.29 5.47 1.10
C PHE A 86 8.79 6.75 0.42
N CYS A 87 7.48 6.99 0.42
CA CYS A 87 6.86 8.20 -0.10
C CYS A 87 7.41 9.44 0.60
N TYR A 88 7.49 9.45 1.93
CA TYR A 88 8.00 10.60 2.69
C TYR A 88 9.44 10.95 2.32
N ARG A 89 10.31 9.95 2.16
CA ARG A 89 11.74 10.12 1.84
C ARG A 89 11.99 10.45 0.36
N ARG A 90 11.25 9.83 -0.55
CA ARG A 90 11.50 9.90 -2.01
C ARG A 90 10.70 10.99 -2.72
N LEU A 91 9.65 11.52 -2.07
CA LEU A 91 8.77 12.55 -2.64
C LEU A 91 8.79 13.80 -1.73
N PRO A 92 9.86 14.62 -1.77
CA PRO A 92 9.99 15.78 -0.90
C PRO A 92 8.91 16.85 -1.13
N GLY A 93 8.30 16.88 -2.32
CA GLY A 93 7.19 17.77 -2.66
C GLY A 93 5.81 17.31 -2.20
N ALA A 94 5.68 16.08 -1.67
CA ALA A 94 4.42 15.52 -1.25
C ALA A 94 4.21 15.66 0.27
N ARG A 95 2.96 15.88 0.67
CA ARG A 95 2.46 15.50 1.99
C ARG A 95 2.10 14.01 1.96
N VAL A 96 2.40 13.30 3.04
CA VAL A 96 2.13 11.88 3.21
C VAL A 96 1.29 11.70 4.48
N THR A 97 0.10 11.12 4.33
CA THR A 97 -0.78 10.79 5.45
C THR A 97 -0.96 9.29 5.52
N ALA A 98 -0.76 8.68 6.69
CA ALA A 98 -1.13 7.28 6.93
C ALA A 98 -2.28 7.20 7.93
N ILE A 99 -3.26 6.35 7.65
CA ILE A 99 -4.42 6.07 8.50
C ILE A 99 -4.28 4.65 9.01
N GLU A 100 -4.18 4.48 10.32
CA GLU A 100 -3.99 3.18 10.96
C GLU A 100 -4.97 3.04 12.11
N LEU A 101 -5.62 1.87 12.23
CA LEU A 101 -6.61 1.64 13.28
C LEU A 101 -5.95 1.16 14.58
N ASN A 102 -4.86 0.40 14.48
CA ASN A 102 -4.21 -0.25 15.62
C ASN A 102 -3.09 0.62 16.20
N PRO A 103 -3.26 1.22 17.40
CA PRO A 103 -2.22 2.03 18.02
C PRO A 103 -0.91 1.26 18.28
N ASN A 104 -0.97 -0.06 18.43
CA ASN A 104 0.22 -0.90 18.59
C ASN A 104 1.09 -0.93 17.32
N VAL A 105 0.46 -0.90 16.13
CA VAL A 105 1.17 -0.82 14.84
C VAL A 105 1.87 0.53 14.71
N ILE A 106 1.19 1.61 15.09
CA ILE A 106 1.80 2.95 15.07
C ILE A 106 3.01 2.97 15.99
N ALA A 107 2.84 2.54 17.25
CA ALA A 107 3.91 2.54 18.26
C ALA A 107 5.11 1.71 17.83
N ILE A 108 4.90 0.46 17.38
CA ILE A 108 6.00 -0.41 16.96
C ILE A 108 6.70 0.12 15.72
N CYS A 109 5.97 0.80 14.81
CA CYS A 109 6.59 1.39 13.63
C CYS A 109 7.53 2.56 13.98
N ARG A 110 7.15 3.40 14.95
CA ARG A 110 8.01 4.48 15.45
C ARG A 110 9.28 3.94 16.11
N ASP A 111 9.15 2.89 16.89
CA ASP A 111 10.27 2.37 17.69
C ASP A 111 11.18 1.44 16.89
N LEU A 112 10.61 0.58 16.05
CA LEU A 112 11.31 -0.57 15.46
C LEU A 112 11.25 -0.60 13.92
N PHE A 113 10.49 0.28 13.26
CA PHE A 113 10.47 0.36 11.80
C PHE A 113 10.92 1.71 11.25
N GLU A 114 11.67 2.50 12.03
CA GLU A 114 12.30 3.74 11.56
C GLU A 114 11.29 4.76 10.97
N LEU A 115 10.04 4.74 11.43
CA LEU A 115 9.02 5.70 11.01
C LEU A 115 9.29 7.05 11.69
N PRO A 116 9.78 8.08 10.97
CA PRO A 116 10.18 9.36 11.57
C PRO A 116 8.96 10.09 12.14
N PRO A 117 9.08 10.87 13.23
CA PRO A 117 7.96 11.57 13.86
C PRO A 117 7.19 12.45 12.87
N ASP A 118 5.92 12.72 13.19
CA ASP A 118 5.10 13.61 12.37
C ASP A 118 5.69 15.03 12.29
N ASP A 119 5.53 15.63 11.12
CA ASP A 119 5.96 17.00 10.82
C ASP A 119 4.95 17.68 9.86
N ALA A 120 5.37 18.76 9.20
CA ALA A 120 4.53 19.48 8.24
C ALA A 120 4.14 18.65 6.99
N ARG A 121 4.89 17.59 6.67
CA ARG A 121 4.68 16.72 5.51
C ARG A 121 4.21 15.33 5.90
N LEU A 122 4.64 14.77 7.03
CA LEU A 122 4.23 13.44 7.48
C LEU A 122 3.20 13.53 8.59
N ARG A 123 2.07 12.83 8.40
CA ARG A 123 1.03 12.68 9.42
C ARG A 123 0.60 11.22 9.52
N VAL A 124 0.65 10.63 10.70
CA VAL A 124 0.04 9.32 10.97
C VAL A 124 -1.11 9.51 11.93
N ARG A 125 -2.30 9.04 11.56
CA ARG A 125 -3.53 9.22 12.32
C ARG A 125 -4.06 7.86 12.75
N GLU A 126 -4.28 7.73 14.05
CA GLU A 126 -5.05 6.62 14.61
C GLU A 126 -6.54 6.86 14.27
N MET A 127 -7.07 6.14 13.28
CA MET A 127 -8.41 6.37 12.74
C MET A 127 -8.87 5.18 11.89
N ASN A 128 -10.18 4.95 11.83
CA ASN A 128 -10.76 3.99 10.91
C ASN A 128 -10.69 4.49 9.46
N ALA A 129 -10.23 3.65 8.53
CA ALA A 129 -10.11 4.00 7.13
C ALA A 129 -11.46 4.34 6.47
N LEU A 130 -12.55 3.67 6.84
CA LEU A 130 -13.90 3.98 6.35
C LEU A 130 -14.34 5.38 6.79
N GLU A 131 -14.11 5.73 8.05
CA GLU A 131 -14.40 7.08 8.56
C GLU A 131 -13.60 8.15 7.81
N PHE A 132 -12.32 7.87 7.51
CA PHE A 132 -11.48 8.79 6.74
C PHE A 132 -12.07 9.05 5.34
N VAL A 133 -12.49 8.01 4.63
CA VAL A 133 -12.96 8.16 3.24
C VAL A 133 -14.38 8.73 3.14
N LEU A 134 -15.21 8.54 4.16
CA LEU A 134 -16.56 9.10 4.24
C LEU A 134 -16.59 10.55 4.77
N ASP A 135 -15.50 11.04 5.37
CA ASP A 135 -15.39 12.43 5.79
C ASP A 135 -15.22 13.36 4.58
N ALA A 136 -16.24 14.17 4.32
CA ALA A 136 -16.29 15.15 3.24
C ALA A 136 -15.13 16.16 3.27
N ALA A 137 -14.47 16.36 4.41
CA ALA A 137 -13.27 17.21 4.50
C ALA A 137 -12.09 16.65 3.70
N ASN A 138 -12.07 15.35 3.39
CA ASN A 138 -11.02 14.68 2.63
C ASN A 138 -11.31 14.59 1.12
N HIS A 139 -12.52 14.94 0.68
CA HIS A 139 -12.98 14.80 -0.71
C HIS A 139 -12.24 15.74 -1.68
N GLY A 140 -11.80 15.20 -2.82
CA GLY A 140 -11.08 15.95 -3.86
C GLY A 140 -9.65 16.36 -3.49
N ARG A 141 -9.04 15.79 -2.43
CA ARG A 141 -7.78 16.27 -1.85
C ARG A 141 -6.60 15.31 -1.98
N VAL A 142 -6.81 14.11 -2.51
CA VAL A 142 -5.81 13.05 -2.54
C VAL A 142 -5.38 12.77 -3.97
N ASP A 143 -4.10 12.97 -4.29
CA ASP A 143 -3.60 12.67 -5.64
C ASP A 143 -3.34 11.18 -5.81
N VAL A 144 -2.92 10.50 -4.73
CA VAL A 144 -2.68 9.06 -4.71
C VAL A 144 -3.22 8.47 -3.40
N LEU A 145 -4.10 7.48 -3.50
CA LEU A 145 -4.64 6.73 -2.37
C LEU A 145 -4.14 5.28 -2.44
N GLN A 146 -3.36 4.85 -1.45
CA GLN A 146 -2.85 3.49 -1.34
C GLN A 146 -3.66 2.74 -0.28
N VAL A 147 -4.32 1.65 -0.65
CA VAL A 147 -5.16 0.84 0.24
C VAL A 147 -4.48 -0.50 0.49
N ASP A 148 -4.04 -0.73 1.72
CA ASP A 148 -3.33 -1.93 2.16
C ASP A 148 -3.92 -2.37 3.52
N LEU A 149 -5.19 -2.76 3.51
CA LEU A 149 -5.99 -3.04 4.70
C LEU A 149 -6.25 -4.53 4.84
N TYR A 150 -5.66 -5.18 5.85
CA TYR A 150 -5.93 -6.58 6.19
C TYR A 150 -6.46 -6.73 7.60
N ASP A 151 -7.27 -7.77 7.80
CA ASP A 151 -7.56 -8.25 9.15
C ASP A 151 -6.36 -9.03 9.73
N GLN A 152 -6.39 -9.24 11.04
CA GLN A 152 -5.36 -9.99 11.78
C GLN A 152 -5.16 -11.43 11.27
N ASP A 153 -6.18 -11.98 10.60
CA ASP A 153 -6.18 -13.32 10.07
C ASP A 153 -5.59 -13.39 8.64
N ALA A 154 -5.31 -12.22 8.04
CA ALA A 154 -4.87 -12.05 6.65
C ALA A 154 -5.74 -12.84 5.68
N ARG A 155 -7.07 -12.80 5.82
CA ARG A 155 -8.00 -13.61 4.98
C ARG A 155 -8.63 -12.85 3.81
N GLY A 156 -8.49 -11.54 3.79
CA GLY A 156 -8.99 -10.66 2.74
C GLY A 156 -8.89 -9.19 3.13
N PRO A 157 -9.32 -8.27 2.25
CA PRO A 157 -9.36 -6.86 2.57
C PRO A 157 -10.29 -6.60 3.76
N ALA A 158 -9.85 -5.79 4.73
CA ALA A 158 -10.70 -5.45 5.88
C ALA A 158 -11.91 -4.57 5.50
N LEU A 159 -11.84 -3.89 4.35
CA LEU A 159 -12.90 -3.09 3.76
C LEU A 159 -12.97 -3.35 2.25
N ASP A 160 -14.12 -3.84 1.77
CA ASP A 160 -14.32 -4.26 0.37
C ASP A 160 -15.72 -3.89 -0.17
N SER A 161 -16.41 -2.95 0.48
CA SER A 161 -17.77 -2.56 0.11
C SER A 161 -17.79 -1.50 -1.01
N ALA A 162 -18.89 -1.47 -1.78
CA ALA A 162 -19.12 -0.42 -2.77
C ALA A 162 -19.09 0.99 -2.15
N GLU A 163 -19.61 1.14 -0.92
CA GLU A 163 -19.55 2.40 -0.16
C GLU A 163 -18.10 2.82 0.13
N PHE A 164 -17.25 1.87 0.53
CA PHE A 164 -15.84 2.14 0.77
C PHE A 164 -15.13 2.60 -0.51
N TYR A 165 -15.33 1.89 -1.63
CA TYR A 165 -14.73 2.28 -2.90
C TYR A 165 -15.25 3.61 -3.45
N GLN A 166 -16.54 3.92 -3.25
CA GLN A 166 -17.07 5.24 -3.55
C GLN A 166 -16.41 6.33 -2.70
N GLY A 167 -16.26 6.12 -1.39
CA GLY A 167 -15.54 7.06 -0.51
C GLY A 167 -14.07 7.26 -0.95
N CYS A 168 -13.39 6.18 -1.33
CA CYS A 168 -12.05 6.24 -1.90
C CYS A 168 -12.02 7.12 -3.16
N PHE A 169 -12.95 6.91 -4.09
CA PHE A 169 -13.10 7.73 -5.29
C PHE A 169 -13.38 9.20 -4.96
N ASP A 170 -14.23 9.49 -3.99
CA ASP A 170 -14.59 10.85 -3.59
C ASP A 170 -13.40 11.61 -2.98
N CYS A 171 -12.53 10.90 -2.24
CA CYS A 171 -11.26 11.45 -1.71
C CYS A 171 -10.29 11.90 -2.82
N LEU A 172 -10.30 11.24 -3.96
CA LEU A 172 -9.35 11.51 -5.03
C LEU A 172 -9.56 12.89 -5.67
N SER A 173 -8.46 13.59 -5.91
CA SER A 173 -8.42 14.78 -6.77
C SER A 173 -8.82 14.40 -8.21
N LYS A 174 -9.03 15.40 -9.07
CA LYS A 174 -9.56 15.20 -10.42
C LYS A 174 -8.86 14.07 -11.19
N ASP A 175 -7.53 14.07 -11.18
CA ASP A 175 -6.71 13.08 -11.89
C ASP A 175 -6.08 12.06 -10.93
N GLY A 176 -6.73 11.84 -9.78
CA GLY A 176 -6.25 11.00 -8.71
C GLY A 176 -6.30 9.51 -9.04
N ILE A 177 -5.43 8.75 -8.39
CA ILE A 177 -5.23 7.32 -8.62
C ILE A 177 -5.34 6.59 -7.28
N MET A 178 -6.07 5.47 -7.27
CA MET A 178 -6.02 4.51 -6.18
C MET A 178 -5.14 3.32 -6.56
N THR A 179 -4.34 2.83 -5.62
CA THR A 179 -3.72 1.50 -5.69
C THR A 179 -4.16 0.68 -4.51
N THR A 180 -4.68 -0.51 -4.73
CA THR A 180 -5.10 -1.41 -3.65
C THR A 180 -4.44 -2.76 -3.80
N ASN A 181 -3.99 -3.35 -2.70
CA ASN A 181 -3.57 -4.74 -2.68
C ASN A 181 -4.78 -5.62 -2.32
N VAL A 182 -5.21 -6.45 -3.25
CA VAL A 182 -6.30 -7.41 -3.07
C VAL A 182 -5.65 -8.78 -2.83
N PHE A 183 -5.78 -9.26 -1.59
CA PHE A 183 -5.27 -10.57 -1.16
C PHE A 183 -6.43 -11.53 -0.96
N GLY A 184 -6.27 -12.79 -1.36
CA GLY A 184 -7.24 -13.84 -1.02
C GLY A 184 -7.42 -14.90 -2.10
N ASP A 185 -8.57 -15.56 -2.08
CA ASP A 185 -8.97 -16.51 -3.12
C ASP A 185 -9.63 -15.80 -4.32
N ILE A 186 -9.89 -16.55 -5.39
CA ILE A 186 -10.49 -16.04 -6.63
C ILE A 186 -11.83 -15.34 -6.37
N ALA A 187 -12.63 -15.82 -5.41
CA ALA A 187 -13.93 -15.22 -5.10
C ALA A 187 -13.79 -13.82 -4.49
N ASN A 188 -12.74 -13.60 -3.66
CA ASN A 188 -12.41 -12.27 -3.16
C ASN A 188 -11.96 -11.34 -4.30
N TYR A 189 -11.20 -11.83 -5.28
CA TYR A 189 -10.77 -11.00 -6.42
C TYR A 189 -11.96 -10.47 -7.23
N ASP A 190 -12.85 -11.36 -7.68
CA ASP A 190 -13.98 -10.97 -8.54
C ASP A 190 -14.89 -9.93 -7.87
N LYS A 191 -15.20 -10.13 -6.59
CA LYS A 191 -16.03 -9.19 -5.83
C LYS A 191 -15.39 -7.79 -5.74
N ASN A 192 -14.11 -7.74 -5.39
CA ASN A 192 -13.40 -6.46 -5.23
C ASN A 192 -13.25 -5.75 -6.59
N LEU A 193 -12.84 -6.48 -7.63
CA LEU A 193 -12.70 -5.92 -8.98
C LEU A 193 -14.03 -5.36 -9.50
N GLN A 194 -15.13 -6.12 -9.41
CA GLN A 194 -16.45 -5.65 -9.83
C GLN A 194 -16.88 -4.37 -9.09
N ALA A 195 -16.62 -4.29 -7.79
CA ALA A 195 -16.98 -3.10 -7.01
C ALA A 195 -16.13 -1.88 -7.40
N ILE A 196 -14.84 -2.07 -7.68
CA ILE A 196 -13.94 -0.99 -8.13
C ILE A 196 -14.33 -0.53 -9.54
N GLU A 197 -14.61 -1.46 -10.46
CA GLU A 197 -15.01 -1.16 -11.85
C GLU A 197 -16.35 -0.41 -11.96
N GLN A 198 -17.23 -0.53 -10.96
CA GLN A 198 -18.48 0.24 -10.91
C GLN A 198 -18.28 1.72 -10.59
N VAL A 199 -17.14 2.07 -9.97
CA VAL A 199 -16.88 3.41 -9.43
C VAL A 199 -15.81 4.14 -10.23
N PHE A 200 -14.77 3.44 -10.67
CA PHE A 200 -13.62 4.01 -11.34
C PHE A 200 -13.73 3.92 -12.87
N ASP A 201 -13.21 4.93 -13.57
CA ASP A 201 -13.29 5.04 -15.04
C ASP A 201 -12.39 4.03 -15.74
N ALA A 202 -11.25 3.68 -15.12
CA ALA A 202 -10.40 2.59 -15.59
C ALA A 202 -9.82 1.81 -14.40
N VAL A 203 -9.78 0.49 -14.53
CA VAL A 203 -9.22 -0.43 -13.54
C VAL A 203 -8.28 -1.39 -14.26
N VAL A 204 -7.07 -1.56 -13.74
CA VAL A 204 -6.07 -2.47 -14.27
C VAL A 204 -5.40 -3.22 -13.13
N TRP A 205 -5.00 -4.46 -13.36
CA TRP A 205 -4.23 -5.24 -12.40
C TRP A 205 -3.20 -6.07 -13.12
N LEU A 206 -2.08 -6.32 -12.45
CA LEU A 206 -1.07 -7.25 -12.96
C LEU A 206 -1.34 -8.66 -12.42
N PRO A 207 -0.92 -9.71 -13.13
CA PRO A 207 -1.04 -11.08 -12.64
C PRO A 207 -0.38 -11.25 -11.27
N GLU A 208 -0.84 -12.26 -10.53
CA GLU A 208 -0.42 -12.53 -9.15
C GLU A 208 1.09 -12.44 -8.99
N VAL A 209 1.50 -11.61 -8.05
CA VAL A 209 2.85 -11.67 -7.50
C VAL A 209 2.79 -12.55 -6.27
N HIS A 210 3.88 -13.31 -6.06
CA HIS A 210 4.06 -14.34 -5.04
C HIS A 210 3.12 -14.21 -3.83
N ASP A 211 2.55 -15.34 -3.40
CA ASP A 211 1.66 -15.43 -2.23
C ASP A 211 0.27 -14.78 -2.41
N ALA A 212 -0.35 -14.88 -3.60
CA ALA A 212 -1.75 -14.49 -3.85
C ALA A 212 -2.07 -13.00 -3.60
N ASN A 213 -1.13 -12.11 -3.93
CA ASN A 213 -1.36 -10.67 -3.92
C ASN A 213 -1.61 -10.17 -5.35
N ILE A 214 -2.74 -9.49 -5.55
CA ILE A 214 -3.03 -8.74 -6.79
C ILE A 214 -3.05 -7.25 -6.47
N VAL A 215 -2.14 -6.51 -7.08
CA VAL A 215 -2.14 -5.05 -7.02
C VAL A 215 -3.02 -4.50 -8.14
N VAL A 216 -4.08 -3.81 -7.74
CA VAL A 216 -5.04 -3.14 -8.63
C VAL A 216 -4.74 -1.65 -8.64
N LEU A 217 -4.69 -1.07 -9.83
CA LEU A 217 -4.69 0.38 -10.07
C LEU A 217 -6.08 0.78 -10.57
N ALA A 218 -6.67 1.78 -9.92
CA ALA A 218 -7.96 2.33 -10.30
C ALA A 218 -7.83 3.84 -10.51
N PHE A 219 -8.30 4.32 -11.65
CA PHE A 219 -8.14 5.70 -12.08
C PHE A 219 -9.47 6.44 -12.01
N LYS A 220 -9.47 7.63 -11.40
CA LYS A 220 -10.65 8.49 -11.42
C LYS A 220 -11.06 8.89 -12.85
N HIS A 221 -10.05 9.07 -13.71
CA HIS A 221 -10.19 9.25 -15.14
C HIS A 221 -9.19 8.38 -15.88
N ALA A 222 -9.63 7.69 -16.92
CA ALA A 222 -8.79 6.80 -17.72
C ALA A 222 -7.56 7.56 -18.27
N PRO A 223 -6.34 7.06 -18.03
CA PRO A 223 -5.13 7.72 -18.52
C PRO A 223 -4.95 7.49 -20.03
N GLN A 224 -4.31 8.45 -20.70
CA GLN A 224 -3.76 8.20 -22.02
C GLN A 224 -2.48 7.37 -21.90
N ILE A 225 -2.43 6.22 -22.58
CA ILE A 225 -1.30 5.30 -22.53
C ILE A 225 -0.42 5.46 -23.77
N ASP A 226 0.83 5.86 -23.55
CA ASP A 226 1.92 5.71 -24.49
C ASP A 226 3.02 4.88 -23.84
N PHE A 227 3.18 3.64 -24.30
CA PHE A 227 4.17 2.72 -23.72
C PHE A 227 5.61 3.23 -23.86
N SER A 228 5.94 4.00 -24.89
CA SER A 228 7.27 4.58 -25.02
C SER A 228 7.56 5.55 -23.86
N VAL A 229 6.59 6.43 -23.55
CA VAL A 229 6.64 7.34 -22.40
C VAL A 229 6.66 6.58 -21.08
N LEU A 230 5.87 5.50 -20.94
CA LEU A 230 5.89 4.69 -19.72
C LEU A 230 7.25 4.00 -19.50
N TYR A 231 7.90 3.49 -20.54
CA TYR A 231 9.25 2.93 -20.42
C TYR A 231 10.30 3.99 -20.04
N GLU A 232 10.19 5.22 -20.55
CA GLU A 232 11.04 6.34 -20.12
C GLU A 232 10.84 6.68 -18.64
N ARG A 233 9.58 6.77 -18.19
CA ARG A 233 9.24 6.99 -16.78
C ARG A 233 9.75 5.84 -15.90
N ALA A 234 9.60 4.60 -16.34
CA ALA A 234 10.11 3.42 -15.63
C ALA A 234 11.63 3.47 -15.47
N ALA A 235 12.38 3.89 -16.49
CA ALA A 235 13.82 4.06 -16.41
C ALA A 235 14.21 5.18 -15.41
N ALA A 236 13.44 6.28 -15.38
CA ALA A 236 13.63 7.35 -14.40
C ALA A 236 13.36 6.87 -12.96
N ILE A 237 12.28 6.12 -12.74
CA ILE A 237 11.92 5.53 -11.45
C ILE A 237 13.02 4.57 -10.98
N LYS A 238 13.50 3.67 -11.86
CA LYS A 238 14.59 2.74 -11.50
C LYS A 238 15.84 3.49 -11.06
N ARG A 239 16.21 4.55 -11.77
CA ARG A 239 17.42 5.34 -11.46
C ARG A 239 17.28 6.15 -10.16
N ALA A 240 16.13 6.77 -9.91
CA ALA A 240 15.94 7.66 -8.76
C ALA A 240 15.55 6.91 -7.47
N MET A 241 14.85 5.80 -7.62
CA MET A 241 14.15 5.12 -6.52
C MET A 241 14.48 3.62 -6.42
N ASN A 242 15.24 3.08 -7.37
CA ASN A 242 15.63 1.66 -7.44
C ASN A 242 14.48 0.64 -7.61
N LEU A 243 13.25 1.09 -7.86
CA LEU A 243 12.09 0.20 -8.05
C LEU A 243 12.11 -0.51 -9.41
N PRO A 244 11.58 -1.73 -9.54
CA PRO A 244 11.60 -2.55 -10.76
C PRO A 244 10.58 -2.11 -11.83
N ALA A 245 10.42 -0.80 -12.03
CA ALA A 245 9.33 -0.22 -12.81
C ALA A 245 9.23 -0.65 -14.28
N LYS A 246 10.33 -1.14 -14.88
CA LYS A 246 10.30 -1.69 -16.24
C LYS A 246 9.38 -2.91 -16.32
N GLY A 247 9.42 -3.79 -15.31
CA GLY A 247 8.57 -4.98 -15.25
C GLY A 247 7.09 -4.62 -15.19
N TRP A 248 6.74 -3.54 -14.48
CA TRP A 248 5.37 -3.06 -14.39
C TRP A 248 4.82 -2.62 -15.76
N VAL A 249 5.63 -1.89 -16.54
CA VAL A 249 5.23 -1.45 -17.90
C VAL A 249 5.07 -2.64 -18.84
N THR A 250 5.98 -3.62 -18.76
CA THR A 250 5.87 -4.86 -19.53
C THR A 250 4.59 -5.60 -19.18
N GLY A 251 4.33 -5.85 -17.89
CA GLY A 251 3.13 -6.54 -17.44
C GLY A 251 1.85 -5.81 -17.81
N LEU A 252 1.82 -4.48 -17.72
CA LEU A 252 0.66 -3.68 -18.13
C LEU A 252 0.39 -3.83 -19.63
N LYS A 253 1.46 -3.87 -20.45
CA LYS A 253 1.33 -4.05 -21.90
C LYS A 253 0.77 -5.42 -22.25
N GLU A 254 1.27 -6.46 -21.61
CA GLU A 254 0.80 -7.84 -21.81
C GLU A 254 -0.65 -7.98 -21.36
N TRP A 255 -0.99 -7.50 -20.17
CA TRP A 255 -2.38 -7.49 -19.67
C TRP A 255 -3.33 -6.79 -20.64
N MET A 256 -2.98 -5.61 -21.16
CA MET A 256 -3.83 -4.89 -22.12
C MET A 256 -4.04 -5.65 -23.43
N GLN A 257 -3.07 -6.46 -23.86
CA GLN A 257 -3.19 -7.28 -25.06
C GLN A 257 -4.14 -8.46 -24.82
N ASP A 258 -4.07 -9.08 -23.64
CA ASP A 258 -4.93 -10.19 -23.25
C ASP A 258 -6.39 -9.77 -23.10
N GLN A 259 -6.66 -8.55 -22.60
CA GLN A 259 -8.03 -8.01 -22.49
C GLN A 259 -8.68 -7.64 -23.85
N GLN A 260 -7.89 -7.57 -24.93
CA GLN A 260 -8.37 -7.22 -26.27
C GLN A 260 -8.57 -8.45 -27.18
N ALA A 261 -8.19 -9.64 -26.72
CA ALA A 261 -8.29 -10.90 -27.45
C ALA A 261 -9.61 -11.63 -27.15
#